data_AF-A0A375J3Z1-F1
#
_entry.id   AF-A0A375J3Z1-F1
#
_cell.length_a   1.000
_cell.length_b   1.000
_cell.length_c   1.000
_cell.angle_alpha   90.00
_cell.angle_beta   90.00
_cell.angle_gamma   90.00
#
_symmetry.space_group_name_H-M   'P 1'
#
loop_
_entity.id
_entity.type
_entity.pdbx_description
1 polymer ?
#
loop_
_entity_poly.entity_id
_entity_poly.type
_entity_poly.pdbx_seq_one_letter_code
_entity_poly.pdbx_strand_id
1 'polypeptide(L)'
;MGRLATIVSVIGTALAGAMAYGFLSGGHGDNLLTAPSSAKPLGSSPADAKPTIADTAAIASEQSEPADPGRFSSKIRDILENADLTADEKSDRLWRIFERHAREPEIARYLLDSMQFIKSMNKESVIERVEAALHHGAHEDGVKRALINLLSAQFEHDASITAAAEAQLPGNPLVLASLRKAANSGDHATAHQAVLQYSRLGEVQDSLTQLGTARSNGTIDTSEYAREIAFHLPLIKDPVQQQQSLDLMEGCDLPGQELADLLATTAQLPHALSSLAPAALHTIRRILANNPPAFAVDLLDMDVLALARYNRWAGASSAITHALSGEPVPDLLATLVMLPDADPRALVAVAASPMSEPVMQVLTERGLVNDALQRLDRFESAPGNTAAASGIVADIRAKLTRHLLTQSP
;
A
#
# COMPACT_ATOMS: atom_id res chain seq x y z
N MET A 1 11.79 32.49 28.52
CA MET A 1 10.53 31.70 28.55
C MET A 1 10.07 31.45 27.13
N GLY A 2 10.47 30.33 26.51
CA GLY A 2 10.04 30.06 25.14
C GLY A 2 10.88 28.99 24.44
N ARG A 3 10.76 27.73 24.90
CA ARG A 3 11.22 26.52 24.21
C ARG A 3 10.48 25.31 24.81
N LEU A 4 9.21 25.12 24.49
CA LEU A 4 8.46 23.90 24.86
C LEU A 4 7.26 23.60 23.94
N ALA A 5 7.05 24.35 22.85
CA ALA A 5 5.88 24.21 21.98
C ALA A 5 6.12 23.36 20.71
N THR A 6 7.35 22.89 20.45
CA THR A 6 7.71 22.34 19.11
C THR A 6 7.75 20.81 19.03
N ILE A 7 7.58 20.09 20.15
CA ILE A 7 7.62 18.61 20.15
C ILE A 7 6.21 17.98 20.04
N VAL A 8 5.16 18.70 20.41
CA VAL A 8 3.78 18.16 20.50
C VAL A 8 3.07 18.08 19.14
N SER A 9 3.49 18.85 18.13
CA SER A 9 2.85 18.83 16.81
C SER A 9 3.37 17.70 15.90
N VAL A 10 4.57 17.15 16.16
CA VAL A 10 5.26 16.21 15.27
C VAL A 10 4.77 14.76 15.44
N ILE A 11 4.31 14.37 16.64
CA ILE A 11 3.87 12.98 16.89
C ILE A 11 2.41 12.77 16.46
N GLY A 12 1.52 13.76 16.70
CA GLY A 12 0.15 13.71 16.19
C GLY A 12 0.08 13.71 14.66
N THR A 13 1.01 14.40 13.99
CA THR A 13 1.15 14.38 12.52
C THR A 13 1.94 13.17 12.01
N ALA A 14 2.87 12.58 12.77
CA ALA A 14 3.54 11.35 12.37
C ALA A 14 2.63 10.11 12.52
N LEU A 15 1.75 10.06 13.53
CA LEU A 15 0.79 8.97 13.68
C LEU A 15 -0.37 9.10 12.68
N ALA A 16 -0.92 10.31 12.51
CA ALA A 16 -1.89 10.59 11.43
C ALA A 16 -1.25 10.47 10.04
N GLY A 17 0.03 10.80 9.91
CA GLY A 17 0.84 10.67 8.69
C GLY A 17 1.12 9.22 8.34
N ALA A 18 1.54 8.37 9.27
CA ALA A 18 1.68 6.93 9.06
C ALA A 18 0.32 6.26 8.79
N MET A 19 -0.76 6.74 9.41
CA MET A 19 -2.12 6.29 9.12
C MET A 19 -2.67 6.77 7.76
N ALA A 20 -2.18 7.89 7.21
CA ALA A 20 -2.53 8.39 5.88
C ALA A 20 -1.59 7.88 4.77
N TYR A 21 -0.32 7.62 5.06
CA TYR A 21 0.70 7.16 4.09
C TYR A 21 0.78 5.64 3.91
N GLY A 22 0.09 4.86 4.75
CA GLY A 22 -0.07 3.41 4.52
C GLY A 22 -0.80 3.03 3.22
N PHE A 23 -1.33 4.01 2.48
CA PHE A 23 -2.00 3.83 1.20
C PHE A 23 -1.06 3.84 -0.02
N LEU A 24 0.20 4.27 0.11
CA LEU A 24 1.13 4.40 -1.03
C LEU A 24 2.59 4.16 -0.60
N SER A 25 2.97 2.91 -0.35
CA SER A 25 4.32 2.35 -0.58
C SER A 25 4.50 1.05 0.21
N GLY A 26 4.20 -0.07 -0.43
CA GLY A 26 4.67 -1.39 -0.01
C GLY A 26 6.03 -1.68 -0.63
N GLY A 27 7.06 -0.94 -0.22
CA GLY A 27 8.44 -1.27 -0.55
C GLY A 27 8.89 -2.46 0.31
N HIS A 28 8.92 -3.66 -0.27
CA HIS A 28 9.58 -4.81 0.34
C HIS A 28 11.09 -4.53 0.42
N GLY A 29 11.61 -4.43 1.63
CA GLY A 29 13.04 -4.43 1.89
C GLY A 29 13.58 -5.86 1.77
N ASP A 30 14.59 -6.04 0.93
CA ASP A 30 15.35 -7.26 0.81
C ASP A 30 16.05 -7.57 2.14
N ASN A 31 15.54 -8.56 2.88
CA ASN A 31 16.29 -9.18 3.96
C ASN A 31 17.25 -10.22 3.36
N LEU A 32 18.53 -9.82 3.32
CA LEU A 32 19.70 -10.67 3.15
C LEU A 32 19.65 -11.87 4.12
N LEU A 33 19.24 -13.03 3.61
CA LEU A 33 19.54 -14.30 4.25
C LEU A 33 21.00 -14.66 3.93
N THR A 34 21.77 -14.68 5.01
CA THR A 34 23.16 -15.10 5.09
C THR A 34 23.35 -16.52 4.55
N ALA A 35 24.17 -16.65 3.50
CA ALA A 35 24.68 -17.92 3.00
C ALA A 35 25.81 -18.44 3.91
N PRO A 36 25.93 -19.77 4.13
CA PRO A 36 27.21 -20.37 4.44
C PRO A 36 27.85 -20.98 3.19
N SER A 37 29.12 -20.62 3.03
CA SER A 37 30.17 -21.15 2.17
C SER A 37 30.14 -22.68 1.95
N SER A 38 30.32 -23.13 0.70
CA SER A 38 31.38 -24.09 0.36
C SER A 38 31.61 -24.32 -1.15
N ALA A 39 32.90 -24.23 -1.50
CA ALA A 39 33.64 -25.01 -2.50
C ALA A 39 33.37 -24.81 -4.02
N LYS A 40 34.27 -24.03 -4.65
CA LYS A 40 34.82 -24.28 -6.00
C LYS A 40 35.87 -25.41 -5.91
N PRO A 41 36.21 -26.14 -7.00
CA PRO A 41 37.13 -25.58 -7.99
C PRO A 41 37.02 -26.06 -9.46
N LEU A 42 37.50 -25.15 -10.34
CA LEU A 42 38.31 -25.30 -11.57
C LEU A 42 37.99 -26.34 -12.67
N GLY A 43 37.90 -25.82 -13.90
CA GLY A 43 38.21 -26.50 -15.16
C GLY A 43 38.28 -25.52 -16.35
N SER A 44 39.50 -25.14 -16.74
CA SER A 44 39.91 -24.42 -17.97
C SER A 44 39.75 -25.30 -19.23
N SER A 45 39.42 -24.82 -20.44
CA SER A 45 40.33 -24.20 -21.45
C SER A 45 39.59 -23.99 -22.82
N PRO A 46 40.18 -23.27 -23.81
CA PRO A 46 39.49 -22.49 -24.87
C PRO A 46 39.69 -22.99 -26.33
N ALA A 47 39.32 -22.12 -27.30
CA ALA A 47 39.48 -22.14 -28.79
C ALA A 47 38.22 -22.65 -29.54
N ASP A 48 37.64 -21.95 -30.52
CA ASP A 48 38.27 -21.47 -31.76
C ASP A 48 37.59 -20.24 -32.41
N ALA A 49 38.33 -19.69 -33.38
CA ALA A 49 38.24 -18.35 -33.96
C ALA A 49 37.20 -18.12 -35.09
N LYS A 50 36.69 -16.87 -35.11
CA LYS A 50 36.42 -15.90 -36.21
C LYS A 50 36.79 -16.28 -37.68
N PRO A 51 36.11 -15.69 -38.71
CA PRO A 51 36.34 -14.29 -39.13
C PRO A 51 35.07 -13.51 -39.55
N THR A 52 34.89 -12.26 -39.11
CA THR A 52 35.31 -10.97 -39.74
C THR A 52 34.38 -10.48 -40.85
N ILE A 53 33.58 -9.46 -40.54
CA ILE A 53 33.22 -8.37 -41.46
C ILE A 53 33.44 -7.06 -40.71
N ALA A 54 34.48 -6.33 -41.09
CA ALA A 54 34.66 -4.89 -40.87
C ALA A 54 33.65 -4.15 -41.78
N ASP A 55 33.26 -2.90 -41.62
CA ASP A 55 33.73 -1.74 -40.89
C ASP A 55 32.61 -0.69 -41.10
N THR A 56 32.13 0.01 -40.06
CA THR A 56 31.54 1.37 -40.10
C THR A 56 30.76 1.65 -38.82
N ALA A 57 31.43 2.25 -37.83
CA ALA A 57 30.86 3.31 -37.00
C ALA A 57 32.00 3.92 -36.19
N ALA A 58 32.34 5.16 -36.51
CA ALA A 58 33.13 6.01 -35.64
C ALA A 58 32.36 6.21 -34.32
N ILE A 59 32.69 5.40 -33.31
CA ILE A 59 32.22 5.60 -31.94
C ILE A 59 33.12 6.68 -31.34
N ALA A 60 32.61 7.92 -31.31
CA ALA A 60 33.06 8.89 -30.33
C ALA A 60 32.81 8.26 -28.95
N SER A 61 33.90 7.91 -28.28
CA SER A 61 33.88 7.48 -26.89
C SER A 61 33.53 8.69 -26.03
N GLU A 62 32.24 8.96 -25.84
CA GLU A 62 31.81 9.73 -24.68
C GLU A 62 31.95 8.81 -23.47
N GLN A 63 33.05 9.00 -22.73
CA GLN A 63 33.18 8.48 -21.38
C GLN A 63 31.97 8.96 -20.57
N SER A 64 31.08 8.04 -20.20
CA SER A 64 30.04 8.29 -19.22
C SER A 64 30.71 8.60 -17.88
N GLU A 65 30.85 9.89 -17.56
CA GLU A 65 31.14 10.33 -16.20
C GLU A 65 30.05 9.77 -15.26
N PRO A 66 30.40 9.36 -14.04
CA PRO A 66 29.38 8.97 -13.06
C PRO A 66 28.44 10.15 -12.85
N ALA A 67 27.14 9.92 -13.13
CA ALA A 67 26.14 10.96 -13.06
C ALA A 67 26.07 11.54 -11.64
N ASP A 68 26.38 12.83 -11.49
CA ASP A 68 26.08 13.57 -10.27
C ASP A 68 24.56 13.54 -10.04
N PRO A 69 24.07 12.89 -8.96
CA PRO A 69 22.64 12.75 -8.70
C PRO A 69 21.92 14.11 -8.64
N GLY A 70 22.59 15.14 -8.13
CA GLY A 70 22.01 16.49 -7.99
C GLY A 70 21.79 17.18 -9.34
N ARG A 71 22.73 17.00 -10.27
CA ARG A 71 22.66 17.57 -11.63
C ARG A 71 21.66 16.83 -12.53
N PHE A 72 21.46 15.55 -12.26
CA PHE A 72 20.48 14.74 -12.98
C PHE A 72 19.04 15.07 -12.55
N SER A 73 18.80 15.17 -11.24
CA SER A 73 17.50 15.58 -10.71
C SER A 73 17.11 17.00 -11.13
N SER A 74 18.07 17.93 -11.25
CA SER A 74 17.78 19.29 -11.74
C SER A 74 17.33 19.28 -13.20
N LYS A 75 17.98 18.49 -14.07
CA LYS A 75 17.62 18.40 -15.50
C LYS A 75 16.22 17.81 -15.71
N ILE A 76 15.81 16.82 -14.93
CA ILE A 76 14.45 16.27 -15.01
C ILE A 76 13.43 17.30 -14.55
N ARG A 77 13.72 17.98 -13.43
CA ARG A 77 12.87 19.08 -12.93
C ARG A 77 12.71 20.18 -13.97
N ASP A 78 13.81 20.60 -14.60
CA ASP A 78 13.79 21.62 -15.65
C ASP A 78 12.87 21.21 -16.82
N ILE A 79 12.84 19.93 -17.20
CA ILE A 79 11.93 19.45 -18.26
C ILE A 79 10.47 19.45 -17.78
N LEU A 80 10.20 18.97 -16.57
CA LEU A 80 8.85 18.86 -16.02
C LEU A 80 8.22 20.23 -15.75
N GLU A 81 9.00 21.18 -15.24
CA GLU A 81 8.55 22.54 -14.87
C GLU A 81 8.51 23.50 -16.05
N ASN A 82 9.13 23.16 -17.19
CA ASN A 82 9.11 24.02 -18.37
C ASN A 82 7.68 24.14 -18.94
N ALA A 83 7.13 25.36 -18.88
CA ALA A 83 5.80 25.68 -19.37
C ALA A 83 5.71 25.77 -20.91
N ASP A 84 6.85 25.95 -21.59
CA ASP A 84 6.92 26.01 -23.05
C ASP A 84 6.88 24.62 -23.70
N LEU A 85 6.98 23.54 -22.92
CA LEU A 85 6.89 22.17 -23.41
C LEU A 85 5.49 21.61 -23.23
N THR A 86 4.96 21.04 -24.29
CA THR A 86 3.77 20.18 -24.26
C THR A 86 4.03 18.89 -23.49
N ALA A 87 2.97 18.20 -23.07
CA ALA A 87 3.09 16.90 -22.40
C ALA A 87 3.84 15.86 -23.25
N ASP A 88 3.57 15.84 -24.56
CA ASP A 88 4.24 14.93 -25.50
C ASP A 88 5.72 15.26 -25.63
N GLU A 89 6.10 16.53 -25.72
CA GLU A 89 7.50 16.94 -25.77
C GLU A 89 8.26 16.64 -24.47
N LYS A 90 7.60 16.76 -23.31
CA LYS A 90 8.18 16.35 -22.02
C LYS A 90 8.40 14.85 -21.99
N SER A 91 7.41 14.06 -22.39
CA SER A 91 7.50 12.60 -22.50
C SER A 91 8.65 12.18 -23.42
N ASP A 92 8.74 12.78 -24.62
CA ASP A 92 9.79 12.50 -25.60
C ASP A 92 11.20 12.87 -25.13
N ARG A 93 11.34 13.97 -24.38
CA ARG A 93 12.63 14.38 -23.83
C ARG A 93 13.08 13.45 -22.71
N LEU A 94 12.18 13.07 -21.81
CA LEU A 94 12.50 12.14 -20.73
C LEU A 94 12.78 10.73 -21.27
N TRP A 95 12.02 10.26 -22.26
CA TRP A 95 12.25 8.97 -22.91
C TRP A 95 13.65 8.87 -23.53
N ARG A 96 14.09 9.93 -24.24
CA ARG A 96 15.45 9.99 -24.80
C ARG A 96 16.55 9.99 -23.73
N ILE A 97 16.28 10.50 -22.54
CA ILE A 97 17.22 10.42 -21.41
C ILE A 97 17.22 8.99 -20.86
N PHE A 98 16.05 8.36 -20.74
CA PHE A 98 15.92 6.98 -20.32
C PHE A 98 16.71 6.02 -21.21
N GLU A 99 16.62 6.16 -22.53
CA GLU A 99 17.36 5.30 -23.46
C GLU A 99 18.89 5.40 -23.29
N ARG A 100 19.40 6.58 -22.92
CA ARG A 100 20.84 6.79 -22.64
C ARG A 100 21.28 6.19 -21.31
N HIS A 101 20.40 6.22 -20.32
CA HIS A 101 20.66 5.76 -18.96
C HIS A 101 19.97 4.42 -18.63
N ALA A 102 19.56 3.66 -19.65
CA ALA A 102 18.83 2.40 -19.50
C ALA A 102 19.60 1.32 -18.71
N ARG A 103 20.93 1.46 -18.62
CA ARG A 103 21.85 0.59 -17.87
C ARG A 103 22.15 1.09 -16.46
N GLU A 104 21.54 2.19 -16.04
CA GLU A 104 21.67 2.78 -14.70
C GLU A 104 20.32 2.65 -13.98
N PRO A 105 20.06 1.54 -13.25
CA PRO A 105 18.72 1.14 -12.82
C PRO A 105 18.00 2.18 -11.96
N GLU A 106 18.73 2.84 -11.06
CA GLU A 106 18.16 3.88 -10.18
C GLU A 106 17.69 5.10 -10.97
N ILE A 107 18.51 5.54 -11.92
CA ILE A 107 18.24 6.67 -12.81
C ILE A 107 17.09 6.35 -13.76
N ALA A 108 17.15 5.16 -14.38
CA ALA A 108 16.11 4.66 -15.27
C ALA A 108 14.76 4.56 -14.57
N ARG A 109 14.71 4.02 -13.35
CA ARG A 109 13.48 3.95 -12.55
C ARG A 109 12.96 5.35 -12.22
N TYR A 110 13.82 6.26 -11.75
CA TYR A 110 13.40 7.63 -11.42
C TYR A 110 12.81 8.37 -12.62
N LEU A 111 13.39 8.19 -13.82
CA LEU A 111 12.84 8.74 -15.07
C LEU A 111 11.46 8.17 -15.38
N LEU A 112 11.30 6.86 -15.33
CA LEU A 112 10.02 6.20 -15.62
C LEU A 112 8.93 6.59 -14.61
N ASP A 113 9.28 6.69 -13.32
CA ASP A 113 8.38 7.17 -12.27
C ASP A 113 8.00 8.64 -12.50
N SER A 114 8.93 9.48 -12.96
CA SER A 114 8.64 10.87 -13.32
C SER A 114 7.69 10.96 -14.53
N MET A 115 7.80 10.05 -15.49
CA MET A 115 6.96 10.03 -16.69
C MET A 115 5.52 9.61 -16.41
N GLN A 116 5.23 8.88 -15.33
CA GLN A 116 3.87 8.47 -14.94
C GLN A 116 2.93 9.66 -14.72
N PHE A 117 3.47 10.83 -14.38
CA PHE A 117 2.68 12.04 -14.13
C PHE A 117 2.41 12.88 -15.40
N ILE A 118 2.95 12.47 -16.55
CA ILE A 118 2.78 13.17 -17.82
C ILE A 118 1.59 12.59 -18.57
N LYS A 119 0.53 13.39 -18.71
CA LYS A 119 -0.64 13.02 -19.52
C LYS A 119 -0.39 13.31 -21.00
N SER A 120 0.28 12.39 -21.68
CA SER A 120 0.53 12.48 -23.12
C SER A 120 -0.78 12.39 -23.92
N MET A 121 -0.90 13.18 -24.99
CA MET A 121 -2.03 13.10 -25.92
C MET A 121 -1.85 11.93 -26.89
N ASN A 122 -0.61 11.50 -27.14
CA ASN A 122 -0.28 10.35 -27.99
C ASN A 122 0.02 9.09 -27.16
N LYS A 123 -1.02 8.54 -26.54
CA LYS A 123 -0.91 7.33 -25.71
C LYS A 123 -0.40 6.11 -26.47
N GLU A 124 -0.82 5.94 -27.72
CA GLU A 124 -0.42 4.80 -28.54
C GLU A 124 1.11 4.74 -28.68
N SER A 125 1.75 5.87 -29.01
CA SER A 125 3.20 5.98 -29.07
C SER A 125 3.89 5.66 -27.74
N VAL A 126 3.33 6.09 -26.60
CA VAL A 126 3.89 5.76 -25.27
C VAL A 126 3.79 4.26 -25.00
N ILE A 127 2.63 3.66 -25.28
CA ILE A 127 2.39 2.23 -25.09
C ILE A 127 3.35 1.40 -25.95
N GLU A 128 3.47 1.72 -27.24
CA GLU A 128 4.39 1.04 -28.17
C GLU A 128 5.85 1.11 -27.70
N ARG A 129 6.29 2.27 -27.20
CA ARG A 129 7.65 2.44 -26.67
C ARG A 129 7.89 1.61 -25.43
N VAL A 130 6.92 1.55 -24.51
CA VAL A 130 7.03 0.71 -23.31
C VAL A 130 7.05 -0.77 -23.68
N GLU A 131 6.18 -1.23 -24.58
CA GLU A 131 6.21 -2.61 -25.07
C GLU A 131 7.56 -2.95 -25.73
N ALA A 132 8.08 -2.06 -26.57
CA ALA A 132 9.37 -2.25 -27.22
C ALA A 132 10.50 -2.36 -26.19
N ALA A 133 10.52 -1.51 -25.16
CA ALA A 133 11.50 -1.55 -24.08
C ALA A 133 11.41 -2.84 -23.26
N LEU A 134 10.20 -3.31 -22.95
CA LEU A 134 9.98 -4.58 -22.23
C LEU A 134 10.47 -5.80 -23.03
N HIS A 135 10.31 -5.80 -24.36
CA HIS A 135 10.69 -6.92 -25.22
C HIS A 135 12.17 -6.93 -25.61
N HIS A 136 12.76 -5.77 -25.86
CA HIS A 136 14.12 -5.67 -26.43
C HIS A 136 15.18 -5.20 -25.43
N GLY A 137 14.75 -4.65 -24.28
CA GLY A 137 15.64 -4.14 -23.26
C GLY A 137 16.08 -5.22 -22.28
N ALA A 138 17.38 -5.44 -22.16
CA ALA A 138 17.98 -6.18 -21.05
C ALA A 138 17.97 -5.31 -19.79
N HIS A 139 16.78 -5.13 -19.20
CA HIS A 139 16.56 -4.31 -18.02
C HIS A 139 16.59 -5.14 -16.74
N GLU A 140 16.99 -4.52 -15.64
CA GLU A 140 16.80 -5.11 -14.31
C GLU A 140 15.32 -5.09 -13.91
N ASP A 141 14.95 -5.98 -12.99
CA ASP A 141 13.56 -6.18 -12.55
C ASP A 141 12.91 -4.90 -12.05
N GLY A 142 13.64 -4.04 -11.32
CA GLY A 142 13.14 -2.75 -10.87
C GLY A 142 12.74 -1.81 -12.01
N VAL A 143 13.47 -1.83 -13.12
CA VAL A 143 13.17 -1.03 -14.33
C VAL A 143 11.99 -1.64 -15.09
N LYS A 144 11.92 -2.98 -15.20
CA LYS A 144 10.76 -3.66 -15.81
C LYS A 144 9.46 -3.35 -15.07
N ARG A 145 9.48 -3.38 -13.73
CA ARG A 145 8.31 -2.99 -12.91
C ARG A 145 7.91 -1.54 -13.14
N ALA A 146 8.87 -0.63 -13.22
CA ALA A 146 8.62 0.79 -13.50
C ALA A 146 8.05 1.03 -14.92
N LEU A 147 8.49 0.25 -15.92
CA LEU A 147 7.90 0.27 -17.27
C LEU A 147 6.44 -0.18 -17.23
N ILE A 148 6.10 -1.23 -16.49
CA ILE A 148 4.70 -1.67 -16.32
C ILE A 148 3.86 -0.62 -15.58
N ASN A 149 4.41 0.05 -14.57
CA ASN A 149 3.73 1.16 -13.90
C ASN A 149 3.49 2.34 -14.84
N LEU A 150 4.45 2.67 -15.71
CA LEU A 150 4.28 3.69 -16.73
C LEU A 150 3.17 3.33 -17.74
N LEU A 151 3.12 2.06 -18.17
CA LEU A 151 2.04 1.54 -19.01
C LEU A 151 0.68 1.69 -18.31
N SER A 152 0.58 1.26 -17.06
CA SER A 152 -0.62 1.36 -16.24
C SER A 152 -1.07 2.82 -16.05
N ALA A 153 -0.13 3.75 -15.87
CA ALA A 153 -0.42 5.17 -15.70
C ALA A 153 -1.04 5.84 -16.94
N GLN A 154 -1.00 5.18 -18.11
CA GLN A 154 -1.68 5.67 -19.31
C GLN A 154 -3.19 5.35 -19.30
N PHE A 155 -3.66 4.54 -18.34
CA PHE A 155 -5.08 4.29 -18.14
C PHE A 155 -5.79 5.55 -17.62
N GLU A 156 -6.80 5.99 -18.34
CA GLU A 156 -7.61 7.13 -17.94
C GLU A 156 -8.66 6.75 -16.91
N HIS A 157 -8.73 7.56 -15.86
CA HIS A 157 -9.77 7.48 -14.86
C HIS A 157 -10.73 8.67 -14.96
N ASP A 158 -12.03 8.39 -15.00
CA ASP A 158 -13.12 9.34 -14.95
C ASP A 158 -14.20 8.83 -13.98
N ALA A 159 -14.18 9.38 -12.77
CA ALA A 159 -15.12 9.02 -11.70
C ALA A 159 -16.58 9.42 -12.02
N SER A 160 -16.84 10.17 -13.10
CA SER A 160 -18.19 10.54 -13.52
C SER A 160 -18.90 9.46 -14.35
N ILE A 161 -18.17 8.44 -14.81
CA ILE A 161 -18.69 7.35 -15.64
C ILE A 161 -18.58 6.00 -14.95
N THR A 162 -19.27 4.99 -15.48
CA THR A 162 -19.19 3.62 -14.96
C THR A 162 -17.87 2.97 -15.34
N ALA A 163 -17.35 2.03 -14.53
CA ALA A 163 -16.13 1.26 -14.84
C ALA A 163 -16.14 0.64 -16.26
N ALA A 164 -17.27 0.07 -16.69
CA ALA A 164 -17.40 -0.49 -18.04
C ALA A 164 -17.30 0.55 -19.16
N ALA A 165 -17.69 1.80 -18.90
CA ALA A 165 -17.53 2.91 -19.84
C ALA A 165 -16.10 3.48 -19.78
N GLU A 166 -15.48 3.50 -18.60
CA GLU A 166 -14.09 3.90 -18.38
C GLU A 166 -13.12 2.96 -19.11
N ALA A 167 -13.34 1.65 -19.04
CA ALA A 167 -12.58 0.65 -19.79
C ALA A 167 -12.68 0.83 -21.32
N GLN A 168 -13.71 1.53 -21.81
CA GLN A 168 -13.93 1.83 -23.23
C GLN A 168 -13.41 3.22 -23.65
N LEU A 169 -12.85 4.01 -22.74
CA LEU A 169 -12.24 5.29 -23.10
C LEU A 169 -11.10 5.10 -24.10
N PRO A 170 -10.87 6.06 -25.01
CA PRO A 170 -9.81 5.96 -26.01
C PRO A 170 -8.42 5.69 -25.37
N GLY A 171 -7.80 4.58 -25.77
CA GLY A 171 -6.49 4.12 -25.29
C GLY A 171 -6.55 3.14 -24.12
N ASN A 172 -7.60 3.12 -23.31
CA ASN A 172 -7.74 2.17 -22.20
C ASN A 172 -7.76 0.70 -22.67
N PRO A 173 -8.45 0.34 -23.77
CA PRO A 173 -8.36 -1.00 -24.34
C PRO A 173 -6.93 -1.40 -24.74
N LEU A 174 -6.10 -0.47 -25.23
CA LEU A 174 -4.71 -0.73 -25.59
C LEU A 174 -3.85 -0.98 -24.36
N VAL A 175 -4.04 -0.19 -23.30
CA VAL A 175 -3.34 -0.39 -22.01
C VAL A 175 -3.69 -1.75 -21.42
N LEU A 176 -4.97 -2.10 -21.35
CA LEU A 176 -5.43 -3.39 -20.82
C LEU A 176 -4.91 -4.56 -21.66
N ALA A 177 -4.94 -4.46 -22.99
CA ALA A 177 -4.39 -5.49 -23.86
C ALA A 177 -2.87 -5.67 -23.66
N SER A 178 -2.12 -4.57 -23.53
CA SER A 178 -0.67 -4.58 -23.31
C SER A 178 -0.32 -5.17 -21.94
N LEU A 179 -1.06 -4.81 -20.89
CA LEU A 179 -0.90 -5.39 -19.54
C LEU A 179 -1.21 -6.89 -19.55
N ARG A 180 -2.27 -7.32 -20.23
CA ARG A 180 -2.62 -8.74 -20.36
C ARG A 180 -1.55 -9.53 -21.10
N LYS A 181 -0.96 -8.95 -22.13
CA LYS A 181 0.18 -9.52 -22.86
C LYS A 181 1.41 -9.63 -21.94
N ALA A 182 1.74 -8.58 -21.20
CA ALA A 182 2.84 -8.56 -20.24
C ALA A 182 2.64 -9.55 -19.07
N ALA A 183 1.41 -9.74 -18.60
CA ALA A 183 1.07 -10.72 -17.57
C ALA A 183 1.35 -12.18 -17.98
N ASN A 184 1.42 -12.44 -19.29
CA ASN A 184 1.79 -13.75 -19.86
C ASN A 184 3.26 -13.79 -20.31
N SER A 185 4.09 -12.84 -19.87
CA SER A 185 5.52 -12.83 -20.16
C SER A 185 6.22 -14.02 -19.51
N GLY A 186 7.26 -14.55 -20.17
CA GLY A 186 8.19 -15.51 -19.56
C GLY A 186 9.11 -14.87 -18.51
N ASP A 187 9.17 -13.53 -18.46
CA ASP A 187 9.88 -12.79 -17.43
C ASP A 187 9.02 -12.60 -16.18
N HIS A 188 9.47 -13.14 -15.05
CA HIS A 188 8.70 -13.11 -13.81
C HIS A 188 8.41 -11.69 -13.31
N ALA A 189 9.38 -10.77 -13.36
CA ALA A 189 9.19 -9.41 -12.85
C ALA A 189 8.17 -8.62 -13.69
N THR A 190 8.21 -8.78 -15.01
CA THR A 190 7.20 -8.24 -15.92
C THR A 190 5.82 -8.85 -15.67
N ALA A 191 5.74 -10.19 -15.61
CA ALA A 191 4.47 -10.89 -15.43
C ALA A 191 3.81 -10.56 -14.08
N HIS A 192 4.58 -10.61 -12.99
CA HIS A 192 4.14 -10.28 -11.63
C HIS A 192 3.54 -8.89 -11.56
N GLN A 193 4.28 -7.86 -12.00
CA GLN A 193 3.80 -6.48 -11.94
C GLN A 193 2.58 -6.26 -12.85
N ALA A 194 2.57 -6.89 -14.03
CA ALA A 194 1.48 -6.74 -14.98
C ALA A 194 0.18 -7.37 -14.48
N VAL A 195 0.25 -8.51 -13.78
CA VAL A 195 -0.91 -9.13 -13.12
C VAL A 195 -1.52 -8.18 -12.09
N LEU A 196 -0.70 -7.58 -11.22
CA LEU A 196 -1.18 -6.68 -10.16
C LEU A 196 -1.77 -5.38 -10.70
N GLN A 197 -1.21 -4.84 -11.79
CA GLN A 197 -1.79 -3.64 -12.43
C GLN A 197 -3.05 -3.99 -13.22
N TYR A 198 -3.05 -5.11 -13.94
CA TYR A 198 -4.23 -5.57 -14.66
C TYR A 198 -5.40 -5.85 -13.73
N SER A 199 -5.17 -6.49 -12.57
CA SER A 199 -6.24 -6.80 -11.63
C SER A 199 -7.00 -5.53 -11.23
N ARG A 200 -6.27 -4.45 -10.95
CA ARG A 200 -6.86 -3.20 -10.45
C ARG A 200 -7.52 -2.32 -11.51
N LEU A 201 -7.11 -2.45 -12.77
CA LEU A 201 -7.65 -1.66 -13.89
C LEU A 201 -8.71 -2.40 -14.72
N GLY A 202 -8.64 -3.72 -14.75
CA GLY A 202 -9.52 -4.56 -15.55
C GLY A 202 -10.93 -4.69 -14.96
N GLU A 203 -11.81 -5.27 -15.77
CA GLU A 203 -13.14 -5.68 -15.31
C GLU A 203 -13.03 -6.74 -14.21
N VAL A 204 -13.81 -6.59 -13.12
CA VAL A 204 -13.68 -7.40 -11.89
C VAL A 204 -13.62 -8.90 -12.17
N GLN A 205 -14.51 -9.45 -12.99
CA GLN A 205 -14.55 -10.89 -13.26
C GLN A 205 -13.30 -11.39 -14.01
N ASP A 206 -12.82 -10.57 -14.94
CA ASP A 206 -11.64 -10.89 -15.72
C ASP A 206 -10.38 -10.79 -14.85
N SER A 207 -10.31 -9.78 -13.98
CA SER A 207 -9.28 -9.62 -12.96
C SER A 207 -9.22 -10.82 -12.00
N LEU A 208 -10.36 -11.27 -11.46
CA LEU A 208 -10.41 -12.44 -10.58
C LEU A 208 -9.91 -13.72 -11.28
N THR A 209 -10.26 -13.91 -12.55
CA THR A 209 -9.80 -15.04 -13.36
C THR A 209 -8.28 -14.98 -13.61
N GLN A 210 -7.77 -13.79 -13.95
CA GLN A 210 -6.34 -13.56 -14.18
C GLN A 210 -5.53 -13.78 -12.89
N LEU A 211 -6.02 -13.31 -11.74
CA LEU A 211 -5.40 -13.53 -10.43
C LEU A 211 -5.34 -15.03 -10.08
N GLY A 212 -6.43 -15.77 -10.34
CA GLY A 212 -6.45 -17.22 -10.11
C GLY A 212 -5.40 -17.96 -10.96
N THR A 213 -5.28 -17.57 -12.23
CA THR A 213 -4.28 -18.12 -13.16
C THR A 213 -2.85 -17.75 -12.75
N ALA A 214 -2.64 -16.51 -12.34
CA ALA A 214 -1.33 -16.03 -11.88
C ALA A 214 -0.88 -16.77 -10.62
N ARG A 215 -1.78 -17.01 -9.66
CA ARG A 215 -1.50 -17.82 -8.48
C ARG A 215 -1.18 -19.26 -8.86
N SER A 216 -1.95 -19.89 -9.75
CA SER A 216 -1.70 -21.29 -10.13
C SER A 216 -0.38 -21.46 -10.87
N ASN A 217 0.07 -20.44 -11.60
CA ASN A 217 1.35 -20.43 -12.30
C ASN A 217 2.54 -19.99 -11.42
N GLY A 218 2.30 -19.60 -10.16
CA GLY A 218 3.33 -19.09 -9.26
C GLY A 218 3.86 -17.70 -9.60
N THR A 219 3.12 -16.94 -10.42
CA THR A 219 3.47 -15.56 -10.78
C THR A 219 3.23 -14.59 -9.62
N ILE A 220 2.25 -14.87 -8.76
CA ILE A 220 1.99 -14.13 -7.51
C ILE A 220 1.86 -15.13 -6.36
N ASP A 221 2.20 -14.70 -5.15
CA ASP A 221 2.05 -15.54 -3.97
C ASP A 221 0.61 -15.53 -3.41
N THR A 222 0.39 -16.30 -2.35
CA THR A 222 -0.94 -16.45 -1.74
C THR A 222 -1.39 -15.22 -0.95
N SER A 223 -0.45 -14.47 -0.36
CA SER A 223 -0.74 -13.19 0.33
C SER A 223 -1.15 -12.12 -0.68
N GLU A 224 -0.42 -12.01 -1.79
CA GLU A 224 -0.72 -11.12 -2.90
C GLU A 224 -2.06 -11.46 -3.53
N TYR A 225 -2.32 -12.74 -3.80
CA TYR A 225 -3.62 -13.18 -4.30
C TYR A 225 -4.75 -12.76 -3.37
N ALA A 226 -4.68 -13.11 -2.07
CA ALA A 226 -5.74 -12.76 -1.13
C ALA A 226 -5.93 -11.25 -0.99
N ARG A 227 -4.84 -10.46 -1.03
CA ARG A 227 -4.89 -8.99 -1.00
C ARG A 227 -5.65 -8.41 -2.18
N GLU A 228 -5.39 -8.91 -3.39
CA GLU A 228 -6.10 -8.41 -4.58
C GLU A 228 -7.57 -8.89 -4.59
N ILE A 229 -7.88 -10.11 -4.13
CA ILE A 229 -9.27 -10.53 -3.91
C ILE A 229 -9.97 -9.59 -2.91
N ALA A 230 -9.31 -9.25 -1.80
CA ALA A 230 -9.84 -8.37 -0.77
C ALA A 230 -10.14 -6.96 -1.32
N PHE A 231 -9.32 -6.47 -2.24
CA PHE A 231 -9.55 -5.21 -2.95
C PHE A 231 -10.81 -5.26 -3.82
N HIS A 232 -11.04 -6.40 -4.50
CA HIS A 232 -12.20 -6.58 -5.38
C HIS A 232 -13.51 -6.82 -4.64
N LEU A 233 -13.50 -7.33 -3.41
CA LEU A 233 -14.71 -7.65 -2.64
C LEU A 233 -15.82 -6.58 -2.71
N PRO A 234 -15.57 -5.29 -2.38
CA PRO A 234 -16.60 -4.26 -2.45
C PRO A 234 -17.02 -3.87 -3.88
N LEU A 235 -16.25 -4.27 -4.91
CA LEU A 235 -16.55 -3.99 -6.32
C LEU A 235 -17.44 -5.08 -6.96
N ILE A 236 -17.53 -6.26 -6.34
CA ILE A 236 -18.37 -7.36 -6.79
C ILE A 236 -19.84 -7.03 -6.49
N LYS A 237 -20.68 -6.99 -7.53
CA LYS A 237 -22.11 -6.67 -7.38
C LYS A 237 -22.97 -7.82 -6.89
N ASP A 238 -22.57 -9.06 -7.18
CA ASP A 238 -23.31 -10.26 -6.80
C ASP A 238 -22.94 -10.70 -5.37
N PRO A 239 -23.88 -10.70 -4.41
CA PRO A 239 -23.62 -11.16 -3.04
C PRO A 239 -23.09 -12.59 -2.95
N VAL A 240 -23.49 -13.48 -3.87
CA VAL A 240 -23.02 -14.87 -3.87
C VAL A 240 -21.54 -14.93 -4.22
N GLN A 241 -21.10 -14.14 -5.20
CA GLN A 241 -19.70 -14.05 -5.59
C GLN A 241 -18.84 -13.36 -4.53
N GLN A 242 -19.38 -12.38 -3.80
CA GLN A 242 -18.69 -11.82 -2.63
C GLN A 242 -18.40 -12.90 -1.59
N GLN A 243 -19.38 -13.74 -1.28
CA GLN A 243 -19.20 -14.83 -0.33
C GLN A 243 -18.22 -15.89 -0.85
N GLN A 244 -18.32 -16.29 -2.12
CA GLN A 244 -17.36 -17.21 -2.74
C GLN A 244 -15.92 -16.68 -2.68
N SER A 245 -15.73 -15.37 -2.88
CA SER A 245 -14.42 -14.73 -2.78
C SER A 245 -13.87 -14.74 -1.35
N LEU A 246 -14.74 -14.53 -0.35
CA LEU A 246 -14.38 -14.66 1.07
C LEU A 246 -14.00 -16.11 1.43
N ASP A 247 -14.77 -17.10 0.93
CA ASP A 247 -14.49 -18.51 1.15
C ASP A 247 -13.12 -18.91 0.53
N LEU A 248 -12.81 -18.38 -0.66
CA LEU A 248 -11.50 -18.54 -1.30
C LEU A 248 -10.38 -17.92 -0.46
N MET A 249 -10.58 -16.73 0.11
CA MET A 249 -9.59 -16.08 0.99
C MET A 249 -9.37 -16.86 2.29
N GLU A 250 -10.43 -17.38 2.92
CA GLU A 250 -10.29 -18.25 4.09
C GLU A 250 -9.57 -19.57 3.75
N GLY A 251 -9.74 -20.07 2.53
CA GLY A 251 -9.02 -21.24 2.01
C GLY A 251 -7.58 -20.97 1.55
N CYS A 252 -7.05 -19.75 1.70
CA CYS A 252 -5.69 -19.41 1.29
C CYS A 252 -4.59 -19.80 2.32
N ASP A 253 -4.92 -20.52 3.39
CA ASP A 253 -3.94 -20.93 4.44
C ASP A 253 -3.09 -19.77 4.99
N LEU A 254 -3.60 -18.54 4.92
CA LEU A 254 -2.94 -17.37 5.49
C LEU A 254 -3.01 -17.40 7.02
N PRO A 255 -2.01 -16.86 7.74
CA PRO A 255 -2.14 -16.60 9.16
C PRO A 255 -3.41 -15.77 9.42
N GLY A 256 -4.23 -16.19 10.38
CA GLY A 256 -5.54 -15.55 10.62
C GLY A 256 -5.45 -14.05 10.93
N GLN A 257 -4.36 -13.60 11.57
CA GLN A 257 -4.07 -12.18 11.78
C GLN A 257 -3.82 -11.42 10.47
N GLU A 258 -3.11 -12.03 9.52
CA GLU A 258 -2.85 -11.42 8.21
C GLU A 258 -4.15 -11.27 7.41
N LEU A 259 -4.98 -12.31 7.40
CA LEU A 259 -6.30 -12.24 6.77
C LEU A 259 -7.19 -11.17 7.42
N ALA A 260 -7.18 -11.08 8.75
CA ALA A 260 -7.92 -10.05 9.48
C ALA A 260 -7.42 -8.64 9.15
N ASP A 261 -6.10 -8.43 9.05
CA ASP A 261 -5.53 -7.13 8.68
C ASP A 261 -5.90 -6.72 7.24
N LEU A 262 -5.91 -7.67 6.29
CA LEU A 262 -6.37 -7.43 4.93
C LEU A 262 -7.84 -7.01 4.90
N LEU A 263 -8.72 -7.75 5.57
CA LEU A 263 -10.14 -7.46 5.60
C LEU A 263 -10.50 -6.19 6.39
N ALA A 264 -9.75 -5.89 7.46
CA ALA A 264 -9.87 -4.61 8.16
C ALA A 264 -9.51 -3.44 7.25
N THR A 265 -8.51 -3.62 6.38
CA THR A 265 -8.14 -2.62 5.36
C THR A 265 -9.24 -2.48 4.30
N THR A 266 -9.79 -3.59 3.81
CA THR A 266 -10.92 -3.58 2.86
C THR A 266 -12.13 -2.84 3.41
N ALA A 267 -12.49 -3.07 4.68
CA ALA A 267 -13.63 -2.40 5.32
C ALA A 267 -13.48 -0.87 5.43
N GLN A 268 -12.24 -0.37 5.35
CA GLN A 268 -11.92 1.06 5.39
C GLN A 268 -11.81 1.70 4.01
N LEU A 269 -11.92 0.92 2.92
CA LEU A 269 -11.95 1.49 1.57
C LEU A 269 -13.21 2.36 1.39
N PRO A 270 -13.14 3.44 0.58
CA PRO A 270 -14.29 4.27 0.28
C PRO A 270 -15.47 3.43 -0.22
N HIS A 271 -16.66 3.68 0.32
CA HIS A 271 -17.91 2.98 -0.05
C HIS A 271 -17.92 1.46 0.16
N ALA A 272 -16.90 0.85 0.79
CA ALA A 272 -16.84 -0.59 0.96
C ALA A 272 -18.00 -1.12 1.81
N LEU A 273 -18.26 -0.52 2.97
CA LEU A 273 -19.32 -0.96 3.88
C LEU A 273 -20.72 -0.86 3.27
N SER A 274 -20.97 0.10 2.37
CA SER A 274 -22.24 0.24 1.66
C SER A 274 -22.38 -0.71 0.47
N SER A 275 -21.28 -1.27 -0.03
CA SER A 275 -21.26 -2.14 -1.21
C SER A 275 -21.20 -3.63 -0.85
N LEU A 276 -20.70 -3.96 0.34
CA LEU A 276 -20.67 -5.32 0.87
C LEU A 276 -22.07 -5.77 1.30
N ALA A 277 -22.48 -6.96 0.86
CA ALA A 277 -23.73 -7.56 1.29
C ALA A 277 -23.71 -7.91 2.80
N PRO A 278 -24.87 -7.92 3.49
CA PRO A 278 -24.93 -8.24 4.91
C PRO A 278 -24.27 -9.58 5.29
N ALA A 279 -24.40 -10.61 4.45
CA ALA A 279 -23.75 -11.90 4.67
C ALA A 279 -22.21 -11.79 4.65
N ALA A 280 -21.66 -11.05 3.67
CA ALA A 280 -20.22 -10.79 3.59
C ALA A 280 -19.73 -10.01 4.80
N LEU A 281 -20.48 -8.99 5.25
CA LEU A 281 -20.17 -8.23 6.47
C LEU A 281 -20.17 -9.12 7.72
N HIS A 282 -21.11 -10.06 7.84
CA HIS A 282 -21.11 -11.03 8.94
C HIS A 282 -19.89 -11.96 8.90
N THR A 283 -19.51 -12.44 7.72
CA THR A 283 -18.31 -13.27 7.53
C THR A 283 -17.04 -12.51 7.91
N ILE A 284 -16.87 -11.28 7.40
CA ILE A 284 -15.71 -10.44 7.74
C ILE A 284 -15.67 -10.16 9.25
N ARG A 285 -16.81 -9.79 9.86
CA ARG A 285 -16.89 -9.55 11.31
C ARG A 285 -16.46 -10.77 12.11
N ARG A 286 -16.86 -11.98 11.70
CA ARG A 286 -16.43 -13.24 12.35
C ARG A 286 -14.91 -13.41 12.25
N ILE A 287 -14.32 -13.19 11.07
CA ILE A 287 -12.87 -13.33 10.87
C ILE A 287 -12.11 -12.33 11.76
N LEU A 288 -12.54 -11.07 11.80
CA LEU A 288 -11.95 -10.04 12.66
C LEU A 288 -12.06 -10.39 14.14
N ALA A 289 -13.23 -10.86 14.59
CA ALA A 289 -13.47 -11.23 15.99
C ALA A 289 -12.62 -12.43 16.44
N ASN A 290 -12.37 -13.39 15.54
CA ASN A 290 -11.55 -14.57 15.83
C ASN A 290 -10.04 -14.28 15.83
N ASN A 291 -9.63 -13.16 15.24
CA ASN A 291 -8.22 -12.83 15.03
C ASN A 291 -7.92 -11.37 15.43
N PRO A 292 -8.13 -10.99 16.70
CA PRO A 292 -7.72 -9.67 17.16
C PRO A 292 -6.19 -9.51 17.08
N PRO A 293 -5.67 -8.32 16.76
CA PRO A 293 -4.25 -8.05 16.83
C PRO A 293 -3.78 -8.13 18.27
N ALA A 294 -2.68 -8.85 18.50
CA ALA A 294 -2.06 -8.96 19.81
C ALA A 294 -0.95 -7.91 19.92
N PHE A 295 -0.89 -7.26 21.07
CA PHE A 295 0.28 -6.48 21.42
C PHE A 295 1.40 -7.40 21.92
N ALA A 296 2.66 -6.94 21.83
CA ALA A 296 3.79 -7.65 22.41
C ALA A 296 3.59 -7.87 23.92
N VAL A 297 4.15 -8.96 24.46
CA VAL A 297 4.02 -9.33 25.88
C VAL A 297 4.58 -8.25 26.79
N ASP A 298 5.62 -7.54 26.35
CA ASP A 298 6.10 -6.36 27.04
C ASP A 298 5.11 -5.21 26.87
N LEU A 299 4.49 -4.79 27.98
CA LEU A 299 3.52 -3.68 28.04
C LEU A 299 4.14 -2.36 27.56
N LEU A 300 5.47 -2.22 27.61
CA LEU A 300 6.16 -0.97 27.30
C LEU A 300 6.65 -0.89 25.84
N ASP A 301 6.56 -1.98 25.09
CA ASP A 301 6.77 -1.95 23.65
C ASP A 301 5.56 -1.28 23.00
N MET A 302 5.61 0.06 23.01
CA MET A 302 4.70 0.95 22.29
C MET A 302 5.10 0.97 20.82
N ASP A 303 5.02 -0.20 20.19
CA ASP A 303 5.16 -0.31 18.74
C ASP A 303 4.03 0.48 18.08
N VAL A 304 4.41 1.60 17.48
CA VAL A 304 3.50 2.49 16.74
C VAL A 304 2.75 1.72 15.67
N LEU A 305 3.39 0.71 15.05
CA LEU A 305 2.77 -0.13 14.05
C LEU A 305 1.70 -1.04 14.68
N ALA A 306 1.95 -1.58 15.88
CA ALA A 306 0.97 -2.37 16.62
C ALA A 306 -0.26 -1.53 17.04
N LEU A 307 -0.05 -0.29 17.51
CA LEU A 307 -1.15 0.64 17.82
C LEU A 307 -1.98 0.97 16.57
N ALA A 308 -1.31 1.26 15.45
CA ALA A 308 -1.99 1.54 14.19
C ALA A 308 -2.78 0.32 13.69
N ARG A 309 -2.23 -0.89 13.81
CA ARG A 309 -2.89 -2.15 13.47
C ARG A 309 -4.13 -2.38 14.35
N TYR A 310 -4.00 -2.22 15.66
CA TYR A 310 -5.12 -2.33 16.59
C TYR A 310 -6.22 -1.31 16.27
N ASN A 311 -5.86 -0.05 16.06
CA ASN A 311 -6.83 1.00 15.72
C ASN A 311 -7.55 0.70 14.39
N ARG A 312 -6.83 0.18 13.38
CA ARG A 312 -7.43 -0.24 12.10
C ARG A 312 -8.44 -1.36 12.32
N TRP A 313 -8.05 -2.41 13.03
CA TRP A 313 -8.91 -3.54 13.36
C TRP A 313 -10.15 -3.12 14.18
N ALA A 314 -9.95 -2.30 15.21
CA ALA A 314 -11.02 -1.79 16.07
C ALA A 314 -12.00 -0.91 15.27
N GLY A 315 -11.47 -0.01 14.45
CA GLY A 315 -12.26 0.84 13.56
C GLY A 315 -13.09 0.03 12.57
N ALA A 316 -12.49 -0.97 11.90
CA ALA A 316 -13.19 -1.85 10.97
C ALA A 316 -14.27 -2.69 11.69
N SER A 317 -13.94 -3.27 12.83
CA SER A 317 -14.87 -4.10 13.63
C SER A 317 -16.10 -3.29 14.07
N SER A 318 -15.88 -2.08 14.56
CA SER A 318 -16.95 -1.16 14.96
C SER A 318 -17.74 -0.65 13.76
N ALA A 319 -17.10 -0.30 12.64
CA ALA A 319 -17.81 0.19 11.46
C ALA A 319 -18.67 -0.89 10.79
N ILE A 320 -18.20 -2.14 10.74
CA ILE A 320 -18.99 -3.27 10.27
C ILE A 320 -20.16 -3.53 11.22
N THR A 321 -19.93 -3.47 12.53
CA THR A 321 -21.01 -3.67 13.51
C THR A 321 -22.05 -2.57 13.38
N HIS A 322 -21.65 -1.31 13.25
CA HIS A 322 -22.53 -0.19 12.95
C HIS A 322 -23.36 -0.42 11.68
N ALA A 323 -22.73 -0.87 10.59
CA ALA A 323 -23.44 -1.15 9.34
C ALA A 323 -24.50 -2.26 9.48
N LEU A 324 -24.30 -3.20 10.42
CA LEU A 324 -25.20 -4.33 10.65
C LEU A 324 -26.29 -4.05 11.71
N SER A 325 -25.99 -3.27 12.76
CA SER A 325 -26.90 -3.06 13.90
C SER A 325 -27.43 -1.64 14.03
N GLY A 326 -26.79 -0.67 13.37
CA GLY A 326 -27.07 0.77 13.53
C GLY A 326 -26.47 1.40 14.80
N GLU A 327 -25.79 0.64 15.66
CA GLU A 327 -25.17 1.17 16.87
C GLU A 327 -24.05 2.17 16.51
N PRO A 328 -23.94 3.34 17.18
CA PRO A 328 -22.93 4.33 16.81
C PRO A 328 -21.49 3.80 16.98
N VAL A 329 -20.60 4.16 16.06
CA VAL A 329 -19.20 3.74 16.10
C VAL A 329 -18.46 4.15 17.40
N PRO A 330 -18.65 5.37 17.96
CA PRO A 330 -18.03 5.74 19.23
C PRO A 330 -18.43 4.80 20.39
N ASP A 331 -19.71 4.43 20.45
CA ASP A 331 -20.28 3.50 21.43
C ASP A 331 -19.65 2.11 21.36
N LEU A 332 -19.47 1.61 20.15
CA LEU A 332 -18.83 0.32 19.87
C LEU A 332 -17.35 0.32 20.25
N LEU A 333 -16.62 1.38 19.88
CA LEU A 333 -15.21 1.54 20.26
C LEU A 333 -15.02 1.67 21.76
N ALA A 334 -15.86 2.47 22.44
CA ALA A 334 -15.84 2.62 23.89
C ALA A 334 -16.07 1.27 24.59
N THR A 335 -17.01 0.47 24.09
CA THR A 335 -17.29 -0.88 24.61
C THR A 335 -16.08 -1.79 24.44
N LEU A 336 -15.47 -1.78 23.25
CA LEU A 336 -14.32 -2.62 22.90
C LEU A 336 -13.10 -2.36 23.80
N VAL A 337 -12.71 -1.10 23.99
CA VAL A 337 -11.52 -0.73 24.79
C VAL A 337 -11.73 -0.90 26.30
N MET A 338 -12.98 -1.05 26.73
CA MET A 338 -13.36 -1.24 28.12
C MET A 338 -13.71 -2.69 28.50
N LEU A 339 -13.54 -3.65 27.58
CA LEU A 339 -13.71 -5.08 27.90
C LEU A 339 -12.82 -5.48 29.08
N PRO A 340 -13.29 -6.32 30.03
CA PRO A 340 -12.58 -6.60 31.29
C PRO A 340 -11.11 -7.03 31.13
N ASP A 341 -10.80 -7.72 30.03
CA ASP A 341 -9.50 -8.28 29.65
C ASP A 341 -8.78 -7.50 28.53
N ALA A 342 -9.35 -6.38 28.06
CA ALA A 342 -8.69 -5.56 27.04
C ALA A 342 -7.36 -5.00 27.54
N ASP A 343 -6.31 -5.15 26.72
CA ASP A 343 -5.00 -4.55 26.94
C ASP A 343 -5.13 -3.02 27.09
N PRO A 344 -4.52 -2.38 28.10
CA PRO A 344 -4.55 -0.93 28.26
C PRO A 344 -4.14 -0.13 27.00
N ARG A 345 -3.26 -0.70 26.17
CA ARG A 345 -2.83 -0.10 24.89
C ARG A 345 -3.95 0.00 23.87
N ALA A 346 -5.05 -0.75 24.01
CA ALA A 346 -6.25 -0.59 23.20
C ALA A 346 -6.88 0.80 23.37
N LEU A 347 -6.99 1.26 24.63
CA LEU A 347 -7.48 2.61 24.93
C LEU A 347 -6.53 3.67 24.36
N VAL A 348 -5.22 3.43 24.46
CA VAL A 348 -4.20 4.33 23.90
C VAL A 348 -4.30 4.43 22.37
N ALA A 349 -4.45 3.28 21.69
CA ALA A 349 -4.60 3.22 20.23
C ALA A 349 -5.82 4.02 19.75
N VAL A 350 -6.97 3.86 20.42
CA VAL A 350 -8.19 4.61 20.07
C VAL A 350 -8.08 6.09 20.43
N ALA A 351 -7.45 6.43 21.56
CA ALA A 351 -7.25 7.82 21.98
C ALA A 351 -6.25 8.60 21.10
N ALA A 352 -5.42 7.89 20.34
CA ALA A 352 -4.52 8.47 19.35
C ALA A 352 -5.15 8.55 17.94
N SER A 353 -6.39 8.08 17.78
CA SER A 353 -7.12 8.07 16.51
C SER A 353 -7.97 9.33 16.30
N PRO A 354 -8.46 9.58 15.06
CA PRO A 354 -9.47 10.61 14.81
C PRO A 354 -10.77 10.44 15.63
N MET A 355 -11.05 9.23 16.14
CA MET A 355 -12.22 8.92 16.96
C MET A 355 -11.99 9.19 18.47
N SER A 356 -10.86 9.76 18.86
CA SER A 356 -10.54 10.04 20.27
C SER A 356 -11.64 10.85 20.96
N GLU A 357 -11.98 12.05 20.45
CA GLU A 357 -12.90 12.95 21.15
C GLU A 357 -14.30 12.34 21.32
N PRO A 358 -14.94 11.78 20.26
CA PRO A 358 -16.23 11.11 20.40
C PRO A 358 -16.22 9.94 21.39
N VAL A 359 -15.14 9.14 21.39
CA VAL A 359 -15.04 7.99 22.32
C VAL A 359 -14.85 8.47 23.76
N MET A 360 -14.03 9.48 24.01
CA MET A 360 -13.84 10.04 25.36
C MET A 360 -15.13 10.65 25.91
N GLN A 361 -15.92 11.28 25.04
CA GLN A 361 -17.25 11.78 25.40
C GLN A 361 -18.18 10.63 25.82
N VAL A 362 -18.26 9.55 25.02
CA VAL A 362 -19.07 8.37 25.37
C VAL A 362 -18.62 7.72 26.68
N LEU A 363 -17.31 7.59 26.92
CA LEU A 363 -16.79 7.08 28.20
C LEU A 363 -17.23 7.94 29.38
N THR A 364 -17.31 9.26 29.18
CA THR A 364 -17.79 10.22 30.18
C THR A 364 -19.29 10.05 30.43
N GLU A 365 -20.09 10.05 29.38
CA GLU A 365 -21.55 9.89 29.46
C GLU A 365 -21.98 8.56 30.09
N ARG A 366 -21.18 7.50 29.91
CA ARG A 366 -21.39 6.18 30.51
C ARG A 366 -20.82 6.03 31.93
N GLY A 367 -20.17 7.07 32.46
CA GLY A 367 -19.55 7.03 33.80
C GLY A 367 -18.31 6.13 33.90
N LEU A 368 -17.68 5.79 32.78
CA LEU A 368 -16.54 4.86 32.69
C LEU A 368 -15.17 5.54 32.83
N VAL A 369 -15.14 6.84 33.14
CA VAL A 369 -13.88 7.62 33.19
C VAL A 369 -12.91 7.07 34.23
N ASN A 370 -13.39 6.74 35.44
CA ASN A 370 -12.52 6.22 36.49
C ASN A 370 -11.88 4.87 36.09
N ASP A 371 -12.64 4.01 35.41
CA ASP A 371 -12.14 2.72 34.94
C ASP A 371 -11.11 2.92 33.82
N ALA A 372 -11.35 3.86 32.91
CA ALA A 372 -10.41 4.24 31.87
C ALA A 372 -9.10 4.79 32.47
N LEU A 373 -9.21 5.66 33.48
CA LEU A 373 -8.05 6.19 34.21
C LEU A 373 -7.26 5.08 34.93
N GLN A 374 -7.94 4.15 35.60
CA GLN A 374 -7.28 3.00 36.24
C GLN A 374 -6.53 2.11 35.23
N ARG A 375 -7.05 1.94 34.01
CA ARG A 375 -6.34 1.21 32.95
C ARG A 375 -5.06 1.93 32.54
N LEU A 376 -5.13 3.25 32.37
CA LEU A 376 -3.95 4.07 32.07
C LEU A 376 -2.92 4.03 33.21
N ASP A 377 -3.36 4.03 34.47
CA ASP A 377 -2.46 3.89 35.63
C ASP A 377 -1.75 2.52 35.65
N ARG A 378 -2.44 1.43 35.29
CA ARG A 378 -1.82 0.10 35.16
C ARG A 378 -0.76 0.06 34.06
N PHE A 379 -1.00 0.76 32.97
CA PHE A 379 -0.03 0.91 31.89
C PHE A 379 1.19 1.73 32.34
N GLU A 380 0.96 2.86 33.01
CA GLU A 380 2.03 3.77 33.47
C GLU A 380 2.91 3.17 34.59
N SER A 381 2.32 2.31 35.43
CA SER A 381 3.01 1.64 36.55
C SER A 381 3.82 0.39 36.16
N ALA A 382 3.80 -0.01 34.88
CA ALA A 382 4.61 -1.12 34.39
C ALA A 382 6.13 -0.82 34.51
N PRO A 383 6.94 -1.75 35.04
CA PRO A 383 8.37 -1.51 35.29
C PRO A 383 9.13 -1.28 33.97
N GLY A 384 9.81 -0.14 33.84
CA GLY A 384 10.57 0.26 32.63
C GLY A 384 9.98 1.41 31.82
N ASN A 385 8.91 2.06 32.32
CA ASN A 385 8.17 3.10 31.62
C ASN A 385 9.05 4.24 31.06
N THR A 386 8.76 4.67 29.84
CA THR A 386 9.49 5.72 29.13
C THR A 386 8.77 7.07 29.23
N ALA A 387 9.51 8.17 29.15
CA ALA A 387 8.93 9.52 29.15
C ALA A 387 7.91 9.74 28.00
N ALA A 388 8.06 9.04 26.88
CA ALA A 388 7.14 9.11 25.75
C ALA A 388 5.78 8.46 26.08
N ALA A 389 5.79 7.27 26.70
CA ALA A 389 4.57 6.58 27.12
C ALA A 389 3.81 7.37 28.19
N SER A 390 4.51 7.92 29.21
CA SER A 390 3.89 8.84 30.18
C SER A 390 3.31 10.11 29.55
N GLY A 391 3.96 10.66 28.52
CA GLY A 391 3.44 11.83 27.80
C GLY A 391 2.11 11.55 27.09
N ILE A 392 1.98 10.38 26.46
CA ILE A 392 0.73 9.94 25.81
C ILE A 392 -0.37 9.75 26.86
N VAL A 393 -0.08 9.05 27.95
CA VAL A 393 -1.03 8.85 29.05
C VAL A 393 -1.52 10.18 29.63
N ALA A 394 -0.63 11.15 29.82
CA ALA A 394 -0.98 12.47 30.33
C ALA A 394 -1.96 13.22 29.39
N ASP A 395 -1.77 13.15 28.07
CA ASP A 395 -2.69 13.76 27.09
C ASP A 395 -4.08 13.12 27.15
N ILE A 396 -4.14 11.79 27.22
CA ILE A 396 -5.41 11.05 27.32
C ILE A 396 -6.12 11.39 28.63
N ARG A 397 -5.39 11.44 29.74
CA ARG A 397 -5.93 11.84 31.06
C ARG A 397 -6.50 13.26 31.00
N ALA A 398 -5.80 14.19 30.36
CA ALA A 398 -6.28 15.56 30.19
C ALA A 398 -7.58 15.64 29.38
N LYS A 399 -7.71 14.86 28.31
CA LYS A 399 -8.96 14.75 27.51
C LYS A 399 -10.12 14.21 28.35
N LEU A 400 -9.93 13.08 29.04
CA LEU A 400 -10.94 12.49 29.93
C LEU A 400 -11.40 13.45 31.03
N THR A 401 -10.45 14.17 31.63
CA THR A 401 -10.73 15.09 32.76
C THR A 401 -11.44 16.37 32.28
N ARG A 402 -11.13 16.86 31.07
CA ARG A 402 -11.82 18.02 30.47
C ARG A 402 -13.32 17.76 30.34
N HIS A 403 -13.70 16.57 29.89
CA HIS A 403 -15.10 16.19 29.69
C HIS A 403 -15.87 16.05 31.00
N LEU A 404 -15.23 15.59 32.08
CA LEU A 404 -15.82 15.58 33.43
C LEU A 404 -16.15 17.00 33.94
N LEU A 405 -15.28 17.97 33.67
CA LEU A 405 -15.45 19.35 34.12
C LEU A 405 -16.55 20.08 33.35
N THR A 406 -16.78 19.72 32.08
CA THR A 406 -17.86 20.31 31.27
C THR A 406 -19.26 19.75 31.56
N GLN A 407 -19.36 18.63 32.29
CA GLN A 407 -20.65 18.04 32.70
C GLN A 407 -21.03 18.33 34.17
N SER A 408 -20.18 19.06 34.91
CA SER A 408 -20.51 19.54 36.25
C SER A 408 -21.30 20.85 36.14
N PRO A 409 -22.51 20.95 36.75
CA PRO A 409 -23.42 22.09 36.60
C PRO A 409 -22.90 23.41 37.19
#